data_AF-A0A0F9TVQ1-F1
#
_entry.id   AF-A0A0F9TVQ1-F1
#
_cell.length_a   1.000
_cell.length_b   1.000
_cell.length_c   1.000
_cell.angle_alpha   90.00
_cell.angle_beta   90.00
_cell.angle_gamma   90.00
#
_symmetry.space_group_name_H-M   'P 1'
#
loop_
_entity.id
_entity.type
_entity.pdbx_description
1 polymer ?
#
loop_
_entity_poly.entity_id
_entity_poly.type
_entity_poly.pdbx_seq_one_letter_code
_entity_poly.pdbx_strand_id
1 'polypeptide(L)'
;MLDLASRIRLGPWRDLNFVWPVYRDGQLTSAGDIKFDAELRAANPDLGYKDTADVARWLSDAMLSPIDLIPMPANNLAFISRKP
;
A
#
# COMPACT_ATOMS: atom_id res chain seq x y z
N MET A 1 4.67 -10.50 19.67
CA MET A 1 4.98 -9.08 19.40
C MET A 1 6.23 -9.05 18.53
N LEU A 2 6.09 -9.39 17.26
CA LEU A 2 7.16 -9.31 16.27
C LEU A 2 6.85 -8.10 15.40
N ASP A 3 7.65 -7.06 15.57
CA ASP A 3 7.68 -5.85 14.75
C ASP A 3 8.07 -6.25 13.32
N LEU A 4 7.06 -6.39 12.46
CA LEU A 4 7.20 -6.71 11.05
C LEU A 4 7.28 -5.42 10.19
N ALA A 5 7.84 -4.33 10.73
CA ALA A 5 8.29 -3.22 9.91
C ALA A 5 9.52 -3.66 9.09
N SER A 6 9.25 -4.32 7.96
CA SER A 6 10.24 -4.62 6.93
C SER A 6 11.11 -3.39 6.64
N ARG A 7 12.41 -3.48 6.95
CA ARG A 7 13.39 -2.43 6.71
C ARG A 7 13.52 -2.20 5.20
N ILE A 8 12.92 -1.12 4.71
CA ILE A 8 13.06 -0.68 3.32
C ILE A 8 14.45 -0.04 3.16
N ARG A 9 15.27 -0.60 2.27
CA ARG A 9 16.59 -0.06 1.92
C ARG A 9 16.48 0.73 0.60
N LEU A 10 16.84 2.00 0.64
CA LEU A 10 16.75 2.92 -0.50
C LEU A 10 17.96 2.75 -1.43
N GLY A 11 17.68 2.59 -2.72
CA GLY A 11 18.65 2.77 -3.80
C GLY A 11 18.67 4.22 -4.30
N PRO A 12 19.48 4.55 -5.33
CA PRO A 12 19.76 5.93 -5.77
C PRO A 12 18.58 6.68 -6.43
N TRP A 13 17.41 6.05 -6.55
CA TRP A 13 16.19 6.67 -7.07
C TRP A 13 15.44 7.29 -5.89
N ARG A 14 15.44 8.63 -5.82
CA ARG A 14 14.95 9.43 -4.68
C ARG A 14 13.43 9.36 -4.46
N ASP A 15 12.70 8.84 -5.44
CA ASP A 15 11.25 8.72 -5.41
C ASP A 15 10.85 7.26 -5.20
N LEU A 16 10.04 7.04 -4.17
CA LEU A 16 9.47 5.74 -3.82
C LEU A 16 8.08 5.62 -4.45
N ASN A 17 7.96 4.67 -5.37
CA ASN A 17 6.71 4.36 -6.08
C ASN A 17 6.20 2.99 -5.60
N PHE A 18 5.10 2.97 -4.87
CA PHE A 18 4.40 1.73 -4.54
C PHE A 18 3.13 1.61 -5.38
N VAL A 19 2.93 0.46 -6.00
CA VAL A 19 1.63 0.08 -6.58
C VAL A 19 1.07 -1.02 -5.70
N TRP A 20 -0.07 -0.75 -5.05
CA TRP A 20 -0.66 -1.70 -4.12
C TRP A 20 -2.18 -1.86 -4.38
N PRO A 21 -2.73 -3.07 -4.20
CA PRO A 21 -4.17 -3.27 -4.14
C PRO A 21 -4.72 -2.74 -2.82
N VAL A 22 -5.49 -1.66 -2.85
CA VAL A 22 -5.90 -0.94 -1.63
C VAL A 22 -7.41 -0.91 -1.43
N TYR A 23 -7.82 -0.95 -0.16
CA TYR A 23 -9.14 -0.46 0.20
C TYR A 23 -9.18 1.04 -0.07
N ARG A 24 -10.24 1.54 -0.70
CA ARG A 24 -10.52 2.98 -0.74
C ARG A 24 -11.56 3.26 0.33
N ASP A 25 -11.18 4.03 1.34
CA ASP A 25 -12.04 4.37 2.47
C ASP A 25 -12.68 3.13 3.13
N GLY A 26 -11.87 2.10 3.40
CA GLY A 26 -12.33 0.85 4.01
C GLY A 26 -13.12 -0.08 3.10
N GLN A 27 -13.23 0.19 1.79
CA GLN A 27 -14.01 -0.62 0.86
C GLN A 27 -13.17 -1.24 -0.27
N LEU A 28 -13.44 -2.51 -0.56
CA LEU A 28 -13.00 -3.16 -1.81
C LEU A 28 -13.96 -2.75 -2.92
N THR A 29 -13.44 -2.13 -3.97
CA THR A 29 -14.29 -1.48 -4.98
C THR A 29 -14.57 -2.36 -6.20
N SER A 30 -14.12 -3.62 -6.21
CA SER A 30 -14.46 -4.58 -7.26
C SER A 30 -14.60 -6.02 -6.76
N ALA A 31 -15.37 -6.84 -7.49
CA ALA A 31 -15.51 -8.27 -7.21
C ALA A 31 -14.19 -9.05 -7.35
N GLY A 32 -13.30 -8.60 -8.25
CA GLY A 32 -11.96 -9.15 -8.40
C GLY A 32 -11.12 -8.94 -7.14
N ASP A 33 -11.18 -7.74 -6.56
CA ASP A 33 -10.44 -7.42 -5.34
C ASP A 33 -10.96 -8.18 -4.13
N ILE A 34 -12.29 -8.34 -4.01
CA ILE A 34 -12.91 -9.16 -2.95
C ILE A 34 -12.40 -10.59 -3.00
N LYS A 35 -12.40 -11.19 -4.21
CA LYS A 35 -11.91 -12.55 -4.39
C LYS A 35 -10.41 -12.65 -4.06
N PHE A 36 -9.62 -11.72 -4.56
CA PHE A 36 -8.17 -11.74 -4.36
C PHE A 36 -7.77 -11.49 -2.89
N ASP A 37 -8.46 -10.58 -2.18
CA ASP A 37 -8.25 -10.36 -0.74
C ASP A 37 -8.57 -11.62 0.07
N ALA A 38 -9.67 -12.30 -0.26
CA ALA A 38 -10.03 -13.57 0.38
C ALA A 38 -8.98 -14.66 0.12
N GLU A 39 -8.45 -14.78 -1.11
CA GLU A 39 -7.37 -15.72 -1.44
C GLU A 39 -6.08 -15.42 -0.66
N LEU A 40 -5.68 -14.14 -0.58
CA LEU A 40 -4.50 -13.72 0.19
C LEU A 40 -4.65 -14.08 1.68
N ARG A 41 -5.80 -13.75 2.29
CA ARG A 41 -6.08 -14.02 3.71
C ARG A 41 -6.20 -15.52 4.00
N ALA A 42 -6.73 -16.30 3.07
CA ALA A 42 -6.80 -17.75 3.20
C ALA A 42 -5.41 -18.39 3.18
N ALA A 43 -4.49 -17.87 2.36
CA ALA A 43 -3.11 -18.34 2.33
C ALA A 43 -2.31 -17.90 3.55
N ASN A 44 -2.52 -16.67 4.03
CA ASN A 44 -1.94 -16.15 5.27
C ASN A 44 -2.84 -15.00 5.82
N PRO A 45 -3.41 -15.14 7.03
CA PRO A 45 -4.29 -14.14 7.62
C PRO A 45 -3.69 -12.73 7.79
N ASP A 46 -2.36 -12.62 7.85
CA ASP A 46 -1.66 -11.34 7.95
C ASP A 46 -1.52 -10.62 6.59
N LEU A 47 -1.72 -11.36 5.49
CA LEU A 47 -1.80 -10.81 4.14
C LEU A 47 -3.19 -10.25 3.85
N GLY A 48 -3.32 -9.65 2.68
CA GLY A 48 -4.53 -8.97 2.23
C GLY A 48 -4.29 -7.48 1.98
N TYR A 49 -5.33 -6.85 1.46
CA TYR A 49 -5.36 -5.45 1.12
C TYR A 49 -5.09 -4.60 2.36
N LYS A 50 -4.55 -3.39 2.12
CA LYS A 50 -4.31 -2.39 3.17
C LYS A 50 -5.10 -1.14 2.83
N ASP A 51 -5.53 -0.43 3.87
CA ASP A 51 -6.27 0.81 3.69
C ASP A 51 -5.34 1.93 3.25
N THR A 52 -5.82 2.81 2.37
CA THR A 52 -5.03 3.95 1.90
C THR A 52 -4.59 4.86 3.03
N ALA A 53 -5.39 5.03 4.08
CA ALA A 53 -5.05 5.85 5.25
C ALA A 53 -3.90 5.25 6.07
N ASP A 54 -3.89 3.92 6.25
CA ASP A 54 -2.80 3.24 6.94
C ASP A 54 -1.49 3.35 6.15
N VAL A 55 -1.54 3.13 4.84
CA VAL A 55 -0.37 3.26 3.97
C VAL A 55 0.16 4.70 3.98
N ALA A 56 -0.71 5.70 3.87
CA ALA A 56 -0.32 7.11 3.93
C ALA A 56 0.34 7.47 5.28
N ARG A 57 -0.20 6.94 6.39
CA ARG A 57 0.37 7.10 7.73
C ARG A 57 1.76 6.47 7.81
N TRP A 58 1.95 5.24 7.34
CA TRP A 58 3.27 4.58 7.37
C TRP A 58 4.32 5.32 6.54
N LEU A 59 3.95 5.84 5.37
CA LEU A 59 4.85 6.67 4.55
C LEU A 59 5.21 7.97 5.28
N SER A 60 4.25 8.61 5.93
CA SER A 60 4.47 9.83 6.72
C SER A 60 5.39 9.56 7.93
N ASP A 61 5.16 8.46 8.65
CA ASP A 61 6.00 8.00 9.77
C ASP A 61 7.45 7.74 9.31
N ALA A 62 7.64 7.37 8.04
CA ALA A 62 8.95 7.19 7.40
C ALA A 62 9.57 8.48 6.84
N MET A 63 8.97 9.65 7.09
CA MET A 63 9.37 10.96 6.57
C MET A 63 9.36 11.04 5.03
N LEU A 64 8.42 10.35 4.39
CA LEU A 64 8.19 10.42 2.95
C LEU A 64 7.03 11.35 2.65
N SER A 65 7.31 12.47 1.97
CA SER A 65 6.29 13.48 1.63
C SER A 65 6.74 14.35 0.44
N PRO A 66 5.82 14.92 -0.36
CA PRO A 66 4.37 14.71 -0.35
C PRO A 66 3.98 13.28 -0.77
N ILE A 67 2.73 12.88 -0.51
CA ILE A 67 2.19 11.57 -0.90
C ILE A 67 1.09 11.81 -1.94
N ASP A 68 1.39 11.53 -3.20
CA ASP A 68 0.41 11.60 -4.28
C ASP A 68 -0.20 10.22 -4.54
N LEU A 69 -1.53 10.20 -4.70
CA LEU A 69 -2.32 9.02 -5.02
C LEU A 69 -2.74 9.05 -6.49
N ILE A 70 -2.22 8.12 -7.29
CA ILE A 70 -2.50 8.07 -8.74
C ILE A 70 -3.34 6.83 -9.05
N PRO A 71 -4.56 6.97 -9.61
CA PRO A 71 -5.33 5.85 -10.13
C PRO A 71 -4.58 5.12 -11.24
N MET A 72 -4.57 3.79 -11.16
CA MET A 72 -3.91 2.92 -12.13
C MET A 72 -4.92 1.92 -12.73
N PRO A 73 -4.62 1.31 -13.90
CA PRO A 73 -5.47 0.28 -14.49
C PRO A 73 -5.74 -0.90 -13.54
N ALA A 74 -6.80 -1.65 -13.83
CA ALA A 74 -7.25 -2.79 -13.03
C ALA A 74 -7.50 -2.42 -11.56
N ASN A 75 -8.05 -1.23 -11.33
CA ASN A 75 -8.44 -0.71 -10.01
C ASN A 75 -7.29 -0.49 -9.01
N ASN A 76 -6.04 -0.50 -9.47
CA ASN A 76 -4.88 -0.25 -8.64
C ASN A 76 -4.75 1.23 -8.23
N LEU A 77 -3.99 1.49 -7.16
CA LEU A 77 -3.51 2.83 -6.80
C LEU A 77 -2.00 2.83 -6.64
N ALA A 78 -1.38 3.90 -7.11
CA ALA A 78 0.02 4.18 -6.86
C ALA A 78 0.17 5.26 -5.79
N PHE A 79 1.05 5.03 -4.82
CA PHE A 79 1.54 6.03 -3.88
C PHE A 79 2.90 6.51 -4.34
N ILE A 80 3.01 7.80 -4.63
CA ILE A 80 4.25 8.46 -5.02
C ILE A 80 4.70 9.33 -3.87
N SER A 81 5.87 9.06 -3.32
CA SER A 81 6.42 9.85 -2.22
C SER A 81 7.94 9.89 -2.29
N ARG A 82 8.55 10.90 -1.67
CA ARG A 82 10.01 11.07 -1.68
C ARG A 82 10.52 11.47 -0.31
N LYS A 83 11.80 11.20 -0.04
CA LYS A 83 12.48 11.86 1.07
C LYS A 83 12.79 13.31 0.69
N PRO A 84 12.63 14.27 1.62
CA PRO A 84 13.09 15.64 1.43
C PRO A 84 14.57 15.72 1.02
#